data_AF-J9GE98-F1
#
_entry.id   AF-J9GE98-F1
#
_cell.length_a   1.000
_cell.length_b   1.000
_cell.length_c   1.000
_cell.angle_alpha   90.00
_cell.angle_beta   90.00
_cell.angle_gamma   90.00
#
_symmetry.space_group_name_H-M   'P 1'
#
loop_
_entity.id
_entity.type
_entity.pdbx_description
1 polymer ?
#
loop_
_entity_poly.entity_id
_entity_poly.type
_entity_poly.pdbx_seq_one_letter_code
_entity_poly.pdbx_strand_id
1 'polypeptide(L)'
;MDDMVRDFEYRLSQQGLKLEMYLQYLGQTMEQFRDSFKEQAEKQVKIRLALEKICELENITASDDDFEAEMQRIADAYKMEVEKVKKLVNADEVKKDLAVNKAIDFIKEKAVITEKQADED
;
A
#
# COMPACT_ATOMS: atom_id res chain seq x y z
N MET A 1 4.29 -7.89 -6.23
CA MET A 1 3.59 -8.71 -7.25
C MET A 1 2.69 -9.74 -6.59
N ASP A 2 3.19 -10.53 -5.64
CA ASP A 2 2.38 -11.54 -4.93
C ASP A 2 1.14 -10.93 -4.26
N ASP A 3 1.32 -9.79 -3.59
CA ASP A 3 0.19 -9.10 -2.96
C ASP A 3 -0.84 -8.61 -3.98
N MET A 4 -0.41 -8.13 -5.16
CA MET A 4 -1.32 -7.71 -6.22
C MET A 4 -2.15 -8.87 -6.79
N VAL A 5 -1.51 -10.04 -6.93
CA VAL A 5 -2.18 -11.27 -7.39
C VAL A 5 -3.18 -11.73 -6.33
N ARG A 6 -2.79 -11.71 -5.04
CA ARG A 6 -3.65 -12.06 -3.92
C ARG A 6 -4.84 -11.11 -3.80
N ASP A 7 -4.62 -9.81 -3.99
CA ASP A 7 -5.69 -8.81 -3.99
C ASP A 7 -6.67 -9.05 -5.14
N PHE A 8 -6.16 -9.42 -6.32
CA PHE A 8 -6.99 -9.77 -7.46
C PHE A 8 -7.80 -11.04 -7.19
N GLU A 9 -7.16 -12.08 -6.67
CA GLU A 9 -7.81 -13.32 -6.26
C GLU A 9 -8.89 -13.07 -5.21
N TYR A 10 -8.59 -12.24 -4.20
CA TYR A 10 -9.56 -11.86 -3.18
C TYR A 10 -10.78 -11.18 -3.82
N ARG A 11 -10.58 -10.21 -4.72
CA ARG A 11 -11.70 -9.56 -5.44
C ARG A 11 -12.50 -10.53 -6.31
N LEU A 12 -11.84 -11.49 -6.98
CA LEU A 12 -12.53 -12.54 -7.71
C LEU A 12 -13.37 -13.43 -6.78
N SER A 13 -12.81 -13.79 -5.62
CA SER A 13 -13.50 -14.63 -4.64
C SER A 13 -14.76 -13.97 -4.10
N GLN A 14 -14.77 -12.64 -3.94
CA GLN A 14 -15.95 -11.86 -3.57
C GLN A 14 -17.06 -11.92 -4.65
N GLN A 15 -16.70 -12.18 -5.90
CA GLN A 15 -17.63 -12.39 -7.02
C GLN A 15 -18.00 -13.87 -7.21
N GLY A 16 -17.53 -14.77 -6.34
CA GLY A 16 -17.77 -16.21 -6.42
C GLY A 16 -16.91 -16.93 -7.47
N LEU A 17 -15.87 -16.28 -8.00
CA LEU A 17 -14.96 -16.85 -9.00
C LEU A 17 -13.64 -17.26 -8.36
N LYS A 18 -13.08 -18.38 -8.83
CA LYS A 18 -11.72 -18.80 -8.50
C LYS A 18 -10.74 -18.30 -9.54
N LEU A 19 -9.54 -17.90 -9.12
CA LEU A 19 -8.51 -17.40 -10.03
C LEU A 19 -8.14 -18.45 -11.09
N GLU A 20 -8.07 -19.73 -10.73
CA GLU A 20 -7.74 -20.80 -11.68
C GLU A 20 -8.77 -20.91 -12.81
N MET A 21 -10.06 -20.79 -12.49
CA MET A 21 -11.12 -20.81 -13.50
C MET A 21 -11.07 -19.58 -14.41
N TYR A 22 -10.75 -18.41 -13.84
CA TYR A 22 -10.56 -17.18 -14.60
C TYR A 22 -9.40 -17.31 -15.60
N LEU A 23 -8.25 -17.85 -15.15
CA LEU A 23 -7.09 -18.10 -16.00
C LEU A 23 -7.39 -19.13 -17.10
N GLN A 24 -8.15 -20.18 -16.79
CA GLN A 24 -8.61 -21.15 -17.79
C GLN A 24 -9.48 -20.50 -18.87
N TYR A 25 -10.43 -19.64 -18.48
CA TYR A 25 -11.30 -18.93 -19.42
C TYR A 25 -10.50 -18.02 -20.37
N LEU A 26 -9.45 -17.38 -19.87
CA LEU A 26 -8.56 -16.53 -20.67
C LEU A 26 -7.48 -17.31 -21.44
N GLY A 27 -7.33 -18.61 -21.20
CA GLY A 27 -6.26 -19.42 -21.78
C GLY A 27 -4.86 -18.97 -21.34
N GLN A 28 -4.72 -18.39 -20.15
CA GLN A 28 -3.46 -17.87 -19.62
C GLN A 28 -2.91 -18.76 -18.50
N THR A 29 -1.58 -18.81 -18.37
CA THR A 29 -0.93 -19.42 -17.22
C THR A 29 -0.83 -18.43 -16.05
N MET A 30 -0.61 -18.94 -14.84
CA MET A 30 -0.33 -18.09 -13.66
C MET A 30 0.91 -17.21 -13.88
N GLU A 31 1.92 -17.71 -14.60
CA GLU A 31 3.13 -16.93 -14.92
C GLU A 31 2.81 -15.73 -15.83
N GLN A 32 2.09 -15.96 -16.93
CA GLN A 32 1.67 -14.90 -17.84
C GLN A 32 0.77 -13.87 -17.14
N PHE A 33 -0.09 -14.34 -16.25
CA PHE A 33 -0.92 -13.46 -15.43
C PHE A 33 -0.10 -12.62 -14.46
N ARG A 34 0.87 -13.22 -13.75
CA ARG A 34 1.79 -12.50 -12.87
C ARG A 34 2.58 -11.44 -13.65
N ASP A 35 3.08 -11.78 -14.83
CA ASP A 35 3.84 -10.86 -15.67
C ASP A 35 3.05 -9.59 -16.04
N SER A 36 1.72 -9.67 -16.14
CA SER A 36 0.87 -8.49 -16.35
C SER A 36 0.94 -7.46 -15.22
N PHE A 37 1.34 -7.87 -14.01
CA PHE A 37 1.53 -6.97 -12.86
C PHE A 37 2.96 -6.44 -12.73
N LYS A 38 3.90 -6.92 -13.56
CA LYS A 38 5.33 -6.66 -13.38
C LYS A 38 5.66 -5.18 -13.47
N GLU A 39 5.18 -4.50 -14.51
CA GLU A 39 5.43 -3.07 -14.72
C GLU A 39 4.87 -2.22 -13.56
N GLN A 40 3.64 -2.52 -13.14
CA GLN A 40 3.02 -1.84 -12.01
C GLN A 40 3.80 -2.06 -10.71
N ALA A 41 4.21 -3.31 -10.44
CA ALA A 41 5.00 -3.64 -9.25
C ALA A 41 6.37 -2.95 -9.25
N GLU A 42 7.05 -2.92 -10.40
CA GLU A 42 8.31 -2.20 -10.54
C GLU A 42 8.15 -0.71 -10.24
N LYS A 43 7.10 -0.08 -10.78
CA LYS A 43 6.78 1.32 -10.50
C LYS A 43 6.51 1.55 -9.01
N GLN A 44 5.73 0.69 -8.37
CA GLN A 44 5.44 0.80 -6.93
C GLN A 44 6.69 0.66 -6.07
N VAL A 45 7.56 -0.31 -6.36
CA VAL A 45 8.82 -0.48 -5.64
C VAL A 45 9.73 0.74 -5.82
N LYS A 46 9.84 1.28 -7.03
CA LYS A 46 10.62 2.50 -7.29
C LYS A 46 10.11 3.70 -6.49
N ILE A 47 8.79 3.92 -6.48
CA ILE A 47 8.17 4.99 -5.68
C ILE A 47 8.44 4.78 -4.20
N ARG A 48 8.27 3.56 -3.71
CA ARG A 48 8.52 3.20 -2.30
C ARG A 48 9.96 3.51 -1.90
N LEU A 49 10.94 3.06 -2.68
CA LEU A 49 12.36 3.32 -2.43
C LEU A 49 12.69 4.82 -2.49
N ALA A 50 12.06 5.57 -3.40
CA ALA A 50 12.24 7.01 -3.47
C ALA A 50 11.71 7.71 -2.21
N LEU A 51 10.51 7.34 -1.74
CA LEU A 51 9.94 7.89 -0.51
C LEU A 51 10.76 7.52 0.73
N GLU A 52 11.21 6.26 0.85
CA GLU A 52 12.11 5.84 1.93
C GLU A 52 13.41 6.66 1.91
N LYS A 53 13.96 6.93 0.72
CA LYS A 53 15.16 7.76 0.60
C LYS A 53 14.92 9.20 1.04
N ILE A 54 13.74 9.75 0.77
CA ILE A 54 13.34 11.08 1.26
C ILE A 54 13.23 11.06 2.78
N CYS A 55 12.64 10.02 3.39
CA CYS A 55 12.59 9.89 4.84
C CYS A 55 14.00 9.94 5.46
N GLU A 56 14.96 9.21 4.87
CA GLU A 56 16.35 9.23 5.33
C GLU A 56 17.01 10.61 5.21
N LEU A 57 16.86 11.28 4.07
CA LEU A 57 17.52 12.56 3.79
C LEU A 57 16.95 13.71 4.62
N GLU A 58 15.64 13.71 4.80
CA GLU A 58 14.91 14.76 5.54
C GLU A 58 14.71 14.40 7.03
N ASN A 59 15.25 13.26 7.48
CA ASN A 59 15.11 12.73 8.85
C ASN A 59 13.64 12.60 9.30
N ILE A 60 12.76 12.15 8.40
CA ILE A 60 11.35 11.90 8.69
C ILE A 60 11.23 10.55 9.37
N THR A 61 10.72 10.56 10.61
CA THR A 61 10.48 9.35 11.40
C THR A 61 9.07 9.35 11.98
N ALA A 62 8.55 8.16 12.24
CA ALA A 62 7.35 7.99 13.05
C ALA A 62 7.74 7.84 14.52
N SER A 63 7.10 8.62 15.37
CA SER A 63 7.23 8.54 16.82
C SER A 63 6.46 7.35 17.39
N ASP A 64 6.69 7.07 18.68
CA ASP A 64 5.87 6.09 19.41
C ASP A 64 4.40 6.52 19.46
N ASP A 65 4.14 7.82 19.61
CA ASP A 65 2.77 8.35 19.63
C ASP A 65 2.05 8.15 18.30
N ASP A 66 2.75 8.31 17.16
CA ASP A 66 2.18 8.02 15.85
C ASP A 66 1.81 6.53 15.71
N PHE A 67 2.68 5.66 16.21
CA PHE A 67 2.43 4.22 16.20
C PHE A 67 1.22 3.86 17.07
N GLU A 68 1.15 4.37 18.29
CA GLU A 68 0.03 4.14 19.21
C GLU A 68 -1.29 4.64 18.63
N ALA A 69 -1.30 5.83 18.03
CA ALA A 69 -2.48 6.38 17.36
C ALA A 69 -2.95 5.49 16.19
N GLU A 70 -2.01 4.99 15.38
CA GLU A 70 -2.34 4.09 14.27
C GLU A 70 -2.86 2.73 14.77
N MET A 71 -2.28 2.18 15.84
CA MET A 71 -2.77 0.94 16.45
C MET A 71 -4.19 1.12 16.98
N GLN A 72 -4.48 2.24 17.64
CA GLN A 72 -5.83 2.53 18.11
C GLN A 72 -6.82 2.67 16.95
N ARG A 73 -6.43 3.37 15.87
CA ARG A 73 -7.26 3.52 14.67
C ARG A 73 -7.62 2.17 14.04
N ILE A 74 -6.65 1.26 13.94
CA ILE A 74 -6.86 -0.10 13.41
C ILE A 74 -7.75 -0.90 14.38
N ALA A 75 -7.49 -0.82 15.68
CA ALA A 75 -8.28 -1.49 16.71
C ALA A 75 -9.76 -1.10 16.63
N ASP A 76 -10.05 0.21 16.49
CA ASP A 76 -11.40 0.73 16.37
C ASP A 76 -12.08 0.28 15.08
N ALA A 77 -11.37 0.34 13.95
CA ALA A 77 -11.89 -0.04 12.64
C ALA A 77 -12.33 -1.52 12.59
N TYR A 78 -11.57 -2.40 13.25
CA TYR A 78 -11.85 -3.83 13.30
C TYR A 78 -12.59 -4.28 14.57
N LYS A 79 -12.93 -3.36 15.48
CA LYS A 79 -13.54 -3.63 16.79
C LYS A 79 -12.76 -4.67 17.61
N MET A 80 -11.45 -4.51 17.64
CA MET A 80 -10.51 -5.38 18.34
C MET A 80 -9.80 -4.62 19.47
N GLU A 81 -9.31 -5.36 20.45
CA GLU A 81 -8.44 -4.78 21.49
C GLU A 81 -7.09 -4.35 20.89
N VAL A 82 -6.63 -3.13 21.21
CA VAL A 82 -5.38 -2.56 20.68
C VAL A 82 -4.16 -3.44 20.96
N GLU A 83 -4.11 -4.08 22.13
CA GLU A 83 -3.04 -5.00 22.52
C GLU A 83 -2.98 -6.27 21.67
N LYS A 84 -4.11 -6.68 21.09
CA LYS A 84 -4.11 -7.79 20.12
C LYS A 84 -3.57 -7.33 18.78
N VAL A 85 -3.91 -6.13 18.34
CA VAL A 85 -3.39 -5.54 17.09
C VAL A 85 -1.87 -5.41 17.15
N LYS A 86 -1.34 -4.85 18.23
CA LYS A 86 0.12 -4.71 18.46
C LYS A 86 0.87 -6.03 18.39
N LYS A 87 0.26 -7.13 18.82
CA LYS A 87 0.87 -8.49 18.75
C LYS A 87 0.88 -9.10 17.36
N LEU A 88 0.06 -8.58 16.45
CA LEU A 88 -0.09 -9.08 15.08
C LEU A 88 0.80 -8.34 14.08
N VAL A 89 1.38 -7.21 14.47
CA VAL A 89 2.18 -6.36 13.59
C VAL A 89 3.62 -6.24 14.07
N ASN A 90 4.53 -5.98 13.13
CA ASN A 90 5.90 -5.58 13.46
C ASN A 90 5.94 -4.06 13.64
N ALA A 91 6.29 -3.60 14.85
CA ALA A 91 6.30 -2.17 15.17
C ALA A 91 7.25 -1.36 14.28
N ASP A 92 8.43 -1.92 13.94
CA ASP A 92 9.42 -1.23 13.10
C ASP A 92 8.93 -1.09 11.66
N GLU A 93 8.25 -2.10 11.13
CA GLU A 93 7.66 -2.05 9.78
C GLU A 93 6.53 -1.03 9.72
N VAL A 94 5.63 -1.02 10.70
CA VAL A 94 4.55 -0.03 10.78
C VAL A 94 5.09 1.38 10.90
N LYS A 95 6.12 1.60 11.73
CA LYS A 95 6.75 2.92 11.86
C LYS A 95 7.42 3.39 10.56
N LYS A 96 8.03 2.47 9.80
CA LYS A 96 8.56 2.79 8.47
C LYS A 96 7.44 3.20 7.51
N ASP A 97 6.32 2.49 7.51
CA ASP A 97 5.16 2.84 6.67
C ASP A 97 4.56 4.20 7.07
N LEU A 98 4.46 4.48 8.36
CA LEU A 98 4.01 5.79 8.87
C LEU A 98 4.97 6.91 8.46
N ALA A 99 6.28 6.69 8.52
CA ALA A 99 7.27 7.66 8.04
C ALA A 99 7.13 7.93 6.53
N VAL A 100 6.91 6.89 5.73
CA VAL A 100 6.64 7.02 4.28
C VAL A 100 5.39 7.85 4.01
N ASN A 101 4.32 7.65 4.77
CA ASN A 101 3.11 8.48 4.67
C ASN A 101 3.39 9.95 5.00
N LYS A 102 4.16 10.20 6.07
CA LYS A 102 4.60 11.56 6.41
C LYS A 102 5.46 12.20 5.32
N ALA A 103 6.31 11.42 4.65
CA ALA A 103 7.09 11.92 3.51
C ALA A 103 6.20 12.35 2.34
N ILE A 104 5.09 11.65 2.08
CA ILE A 104 4.12 12.07 1.07
C ILE A 104 3.53 13.44 1.43
N ASP A 105 3.16 13.65 2.68
CA ASP A 105 2.59 14.93 3.12
C ASP A 105 3.62 16.05 3.10
N PHE A 106 4.86 15.77 3.51
CA PHE A 106 5.99 16.70 3.36
C PHE A 106 6.18 17.13 1.89
N ILE A 107 6.13 16.19 0.93
CA ILE A 107 6.24 16.50 -0.49
C ILE A 107 5.08 17.40 -0.94
N LYS A 108 3.84 17.10 -0.54
CA LYS A 108 2.66 17.91 -0.89
C LYS A 108 2.78 19.34 -0.38
N GLU A 109 3.26 19.53 0.85
CA GLU A 109 3.45 20.86 1.44
C GLU A 109 4.51 21.70 0.72
N LYS A 110 5.53 21.05 0.13
CA LYS A 110 6.61 21.72 -0.62
C LYS A 110 6.31 21.83 -2.12
N ALA A 111 5.34 21.09 -2.63
CA ALA A 111 5.00 21.09 -4.04
C ALA A 111 4.33 22.41 -4.45
N VAL A 112 4.78 22.99 -5.55
CA VAL A 112 4.05 24.08 -6.21
C VAL A 112 2.91 23.46 -7.00
N ILE A 113 1.73 23.43 -6.40
CA ILE A 113 0.53 22.85 -7.01
C ILE A 113 -0.07 23.88 -7.98
N THR A 114 -0.11 23.52 -9.27
CA THR A 114 -0.86 24.28 -10.28
C THR A 114 -2.17 23.55 -10.56
N GLU A 115 -3.30 24.21 -10.33
CA GLU A 115 -4.60 23.69 -10.77
C GLU A 115 -4.67 23.81 -12.29
N LYS A 116 -4.59 22.67 -12.99
CA LYS A 116 -5.02 22.64 -14.39
C LYS A 116 -6.55 22.63 -14.38
N GLN A 117 -7.16 23.71 -14.87
CA GLN A 117 -8.61 23.73 -15.14
C GLN A 117 -8.95 22.49 -16.00
N ALA A 118 -9.96 21.74 -15.56
CA ALA A 118 -10.43 20.57 -16.30
C ALA A 118 -10.88 21.03 -17.68
N ASP A 119 -10.23 20.50 -18.73
CA ASP A 119 -10.73 20.63 -20.09
C ASP A 119 -12.10 19.92 -20.12
N GLU A 120 -13.18 20.69 -20.30
CA GLU A 120 -14.51 20.16 -20.59
C GLU A 120 -14.47 19.57 -22.03
N ASP A 121 -14.36 18.25 -22.14
CA ASP A 121 -14.60 17.48 -23.38
C ASP A 121 -15.94 16.74 -23.30
#